data_AF-A0A7X6T621-F1
#
_entry.id   AF-A0A7X6T621-F1
#
_cell.length_a   1.000
_cell.length_b   1.000
_cell.length_c   1.000
_cell.angle_alpha   90.00
_cell.angle_beta   90.00
_cell.angle_gamma   90.00
#
_symmetry.space_group_name_H-M   'P 1'
#
loop_
_entity.id
_entity.type
_entity.pdbx_description
1 polymer ?
#
loop_
_entity_poly.entity_id
_entity_poly.type
_entity_poly.pdbx_seq_one_letter_code
_entity_poly.pdbx_strand_id
1 'polypeptide(L)'
;MPIKEIKRRALQRQEEEIGRVEKELERLRKRHEELKQSLFDTSKRLQGSPDSSLLVEETEELKREIAAIVVEIRENDIRLSRLKKKVKK
;
A
#
# COMPACT_ATOMS: atom_id res chain seq x y z
N MET A 1 29.97 17.51 -19.49
CA MET A 1 29.85 16.62 -18.31
C MET A 1 30.41 15.25 -18.66
N PRO A 2 31.24 14.63 -17.79
CA PRO A 2 31.74 13.27 -18.01
C PRO A 2 30.60 12.24 -17.91
N ILE A 3 30.65 11.20 -18.75
CA ILE A 3 29.69 10.08 -18.76
C ILE A 3 29.52 9.45 -17.36
N LYS A 4 30.58 9.45 -16.55
CA LYS A 4 30.59 8.95 -15.17
C LYS A 4 29.65 9.73 -14.23
N GLU A 5 29.56 11.06 -14.39
CA GLU A 5 28.66 11.90 -13.57
C GLU A 5 27.20 11.71 -13.96
N ILE A 6 26.93 11.52 -15.26
CA ILE A 6 25.58 11.25 -15.77
C ILE A 6 25.07 9.92 -15.21
N LYS A 7 25.88 8.86 -15.24
CA LYS A 7 25.54 7.56 -14.65
C LYS A 7 25.29 7.65 -13.15
N ARG A 8 26.14 8.38 -12.42
CA ARG A 8 25.98 8.58 -10.96
C ARG A 8 24.67 9.28 -10.60
N ARG A 9 24.33 10.36 -11.32
CA ARG A 9 23.05 11.07 -11.11
C ARG A 9 21.84 10.21 -11.45
N ALA A 10 21.93 9.39 -12.50
CA ALA A 10 20.85 8.48 -12.87
C ALA A 10 20.62 7.40 -11.79
N LEU A 11 21.69 6.82 -11.24
CA LEU A 11 21.61 5.87 -10.13
C LEU A 11 20.96 6.51 -8.89
N GLN A 12 21.43 7.70 -8.51
CA GLN A 12 20.91 8.42 -7.34
C GLN A 12 19.41 8.72 -7.46
N ARG A 13 18.93 9.11 -8.65
CA ARG A 13 17.48 9.29 -8.89
C ARG A 13 16.69 7.99 -8.75
N GLN A 14 17.25 6.85 -9.17
CA GLN A 14 16.60 5.55 -9.01
C GLN A 14 16.55 5.12 -7.55
N GLU A 15 17.61 5.37 -6.77
CA GLU A 15 17.64 5.11 -5.32
C GLU A 15 16.62 5.98 -4.57
N GLU A 16 16.50 7.26 -4.95
CA GLU A 16 15.46 8.16 -4.41
C GLU A 16 14.05 7.68 -4.74
N GLU A 17 13.81 7.21 -5.98
CA GLU A 17 12.51 6.66 -6.37
C GLU A 17 12.18 5.37 -5.59
N ILE A 18 13.15 4.48 -5.40
CA ILE A 18 13.02 3.29 -4.56
C ILE A 18 12.60 3.69 -3.15
N GLY A 19 13.31 4.65 -2.54
CA GLY A 19 12.99 5.11 -1.18
C GLY A 19 11.60 5.75 -1.08
N ARG A 20 11.11 6.42 -2.14
CA ARG A 20 9.73 6.96 -2.17
C ARG A 20 8.69 5.83 -2.20
N VAL A 21 8.88 4.84 -3.08
CA VAL A 21 7.95 3.71 -3.22
C VAL A 21 7.95 2.84 -1.95
N GLU A 22 9.09 2.69 -1.27
CA GLU A 22 9.15 1.98 0.02
C GLU A 22 8.35 2.69 1.11
N LYS A 23 8.47 4.02 1.22
CA LYS A 23 7.66 4.81 2.18
C LYS A 23 6.17 4.75 1.86
N GLU A 24 5.82 4.74 0.57
CA GLU A 24 4.43 4.59 0.14
C GLU A 24 3.87 3.22 0.51
N LEU A 25 4.63 2.15 0.26
CA LEU A 25 4.27 0.79 0.70
C LEU A 25 4.09 0.68 2.21
N GLU A 26 4.97 1.29 2.99
CA GLU A 26 4.84 1.33 4.45
C GLU A 26 3.53 2.00 4.88
N ARG A 27 3.19 3.14 4.27
CA ARG A 27 1.92 3.84 4.54
C ARG A 27 0.71 3.01 4.16
N LEU A 28 0.72 2.38 2.99
CA LEU A 28 -0.38 1.53 2.53
C LEU A 28 -0.56 0.31 3.43
N ARG A 29 0.53 -0.33 3.86
CA ARG A 29 0.49 -1.45 4.82
C ARG A 29 -0.09 -1.02 6.15
N LYS A 30 0.31 0.16 6.67
CA LYS A 30 -0.26 0.71 7.90
C LYS A 30 -1.77 0.94 7.76
N ARG A 31 -2.19 1.58 6.66
CA ARG A 31 -3.62 1.82 6.39
C ARG A 31 -4.40 0.51 6.24
N HIS A 32 -3.82 -0.51 5.62
CA HIS A 32 -4.42 -1.84 5.53
C HIS A 32 -4.64 -2.47 6.92
N GLU A 33 -3.67 -2.36 7.84
CA GLU A 33 -3.85 -2.81 9.23
C GLU A 33 -4.95 -2.04 9.96
N GLU A 34 -4.98 -0.72 9.80
CA GLU A 34 -6.03 0.14 10.39
C GLU A 34 -7.43 -0.27 9.90
N LEU A 35 -7.61 -0.48 8.58
CA LEU A 35 -8.89 -0.92 8.03
C LEU A 35 -9.30 -2.33 8.50
N LYS A 36 -8.35 -3.25 8.63
CA LYS A 36 -8.64 -4.59 9.18
C LYS A 36 -9.11 -4.50 10.63
N GLN A 37 -8.50 -3.62 11.42
CA GLN A 37 -8.92 -3.38 12.79
C GLN A 37 -10.33 -2.78 12.83
N SER A 38 -10.60 -1.77 12.00
CA SER A 38 -11.96 -1.21 11.86
C SER A 38 -12.99 -2.26 11.45
N LEU A 39 -12.66 -3.12 10.47
CA LEU A 39 -13.54 -4.21 10.03
C LEU A 39 -13.84 -5.19 11.17
N PHE A 40 -12.83 -5.54 11.97
CA PHE A 40 -13.00 -6.40 13.13
C PHE A 40 -13.92 -5.77 14.19
N ASP A 41 -13.72 -4.49 14.49
CA ASP A 41 -14.52 -3.76 15.47
C ASP A 41 -15.97 -3.57 14.99
N THR A 42 -16.18 -3.28 13.71
CA THR A 42 -17.52 -3.24 13.09
C THR A 42 -18.18 -4.62 13.09
N SER A 43 -17.45 -5.68 12.79
CA SER A 43 -17.98 -7.05 12.84
C SER A 43 -18.40 -7.46 14.26
N LYS A 44 -17.68 -7.03 15.30
CA LYS A 44 -18.09 -7.23 16.69
C LYS A 44 -19.38 -6.49 17.02
N ARG A 45 -19.50 -5.23 16.58
CA ARG A 45 -20.72 -4.44 16.75
C ARG A 45 -21.91 -5.10 16.05
N LEU A 46 -21.72 -5.60 14.82
CA LEU A 46 -22.74 -6.30 14.06
C LEU A 46 -23.19 -7.60 14.74
N GLN A 47 -22.30 -8.35 15.36
CA GLN A 47 -22.66 -9.54 16.13
C GLN A 47 -23.63 -9.21 17.29
N GLY A 48 -23.46 -8.05 17.94
CA GLY A 48 -24.36 -7.57 19.00
C GLY A 48 -25.64 -6.90 18.48
N SER A 49 -25.75 -6.65 17.18
CA SER A 49 -26.91 -5.98 16.55
C SER A 49 -27.01 -6.38 15.07
N PRO A 50 -27.38 -7.65 14.79
CA PRO A 50 -27.28 -8.23 13.44
C PRO A 50 -28.22 -7.58 12.41
N ASP A 51 -29.32 -6.98 12.87
CA ASP A 51 -30.30 -6.32 12.01
C ASP A 51 -29.94 -4.86 11.67
N SER A 52 -28.78 -4.38 12.12
CA SER A 52 -28.32 -3.03 11.84
C SER A 52 -27.85 -2.92 10.39
N SER A 53 -28.73 -2.45 9.51
CA SER A 53 -28.43 -2.20 8.09
C SER A 53 -27.20 -1.29 7.91
N LEU A 54 -27.05 -0.28 8.77
CA LEU A 54 -25.91 0.63 8.77
C LEU A 54 -24.58 -0.10 9.02
N LEU A 55 -24.55 -1.05 9.97
CA LEU A 55 -23.32 -1.79 10.26
C LEU A 55 -22.98 -2.79 9.14
N VAL A 56 -23.98 -3.32 8.45
CA VAL A 56 -23.77 -4.16 7.26
C VAL A 56 -23.15 -3.34 6.13
N GLU A 57 -23.69 -2.15 5.86
CA GLU A 57 -23.16 -1.23 4.84
C GLU A 57 -21.72 -0.80 5.16
N GLU A 58 -21.44 -0.39 6.40
CA GLU A 58 -20.09 -0.03 6.87
C GLU A 58 -19.10 -1.20 6.71
N THR A 59 -19.54 -2.42 7.00
CA THR A 59 -18.74 -3.64 6.84
C THR A 59 -18.38 -3.90 5.38
N GLU A 60 -19.35 -3.76 4.46
CA GLU A 60 -19.12 -3.94 3.02
C GLU A 60 -18.23 -2.84 2.43
N GLU A 61 -18.36 -1.60 2.90
CA GLU A 61 -17.47 -0.51 2.51
C GLU A 61 -16.03 -0.77 2.95
N LEU A 62 -15.81 -1.16 4.21
CA LEU A 62 -14.49 -1.52 4.74
C LEU A 62 -13.85 -2.67 3.95
N LYS A 63 -14.63 -3.69 3.55
CA LYS A 63 -14.14 -4.78 2.68
C LYS A 63 -13.70 -4.27 1.30
N ARG A 64 -14.45 -3.33 0.70
CA ARG A 64 -14.09 -2.74 -0.60
C ARG A 64 -12.81 -1.92 -0.49
N GLU A 65 -12.67 -1.12 0.55
CA GLU A 65 -11.44 -0.34 0.78
C GLU A 65 -10.23 -1.25 1.00
N ILE A 66 -10.36 -2.31 1.81
CA ILE A 66 -9.29 -3.29 2.02
C ILE A 66 -8.87 -3.93 0.70
N ALA A 67 -9.84 -4.35 -0.13
CA ALA A 67 -9.54 -4.95 -1.44
C ALA A 67 -8.78 -3.98 -2.35
N ALA A 68 -9.19 -2.70 -2.38
CA ALA A 68 -8.49 -1.67 -3.16
C ALA A 68 -7.05 -1.45 -2.69
N ILE A 69 -6.82 -1.34 -1.37
CA ILE A 69 -5.48 -1.16 -0.81
C ILE A 69 -4.57 -2.37 -1.10
N VAL A 70 -5.11 -3.59 -1.03
CA VAL A 70 -4.32 -4.80 -1.36
C VAL A 70 -3.84 -4.78 -2.80
N VAL A 71 -4.67 -4.33 -3.74
CA VAL A 71 -4.28 -4.17 -5.15
C VAL A 71 -3.16 -3.12 -5.26
N GLU A 72 -3.32 -1.97 -4.62
CA GLU A 72 -2.33 -0.88 -4.66
C GLU A 72 -0.98 -1.29 -4.04
N ILE A 73 -0.98 -2.04 -2.94
CA ILE A 73 0.23 -2.63 -2.35
C ILE A 73 0.90 -3.55 -3.36
N ARG A 74 0.15 -4.44 -4.01
CA ARG A 74 0.70 -5.39 -4.99
C ARG A 74 1.33 -4.67 -6.17
N GLU A 75 0.68 -3.64 -6.70
CA GLU A 75 1.20 -2.84 -7.80
C GLU A 75 2.50 -2.12 -7.42
N ASN A 76 2.54 -1.53 -6.22
CA ASN A 76 3.74 -0.88 -5.70
C ASN A 76 4.88 -1.87 -5.40
N ASP A 77 4.60 -3.06 -4.90
CA ASP A 77 5.61 -4.12 -4.70
C ASP A 77 6.20 -4.58 -6.06
N ILE A 78 5.37 -4.72 -7.10
CA ILE A 78 5.83 -5.01 -8.47
C ILE A 78 6.72 -3.88 -8.99
N ARG A 79 6.29 -2.63 -8.82
CA ARG A 79 7.06 -1.44 -9.23
C ARG A 79 8.41 -1.40 -8.51
N LEU A 80 8.42 -1.61 -7.19
CA LEU A 80 9.63 -1.63 -6.38
C LEU A 80 10.60 -2.73 -6.83
N SER A 81 10.09 -3.93 -7.10
CA SER A 81 10.89 -5.04 -7.64
C SER A 81 11.55 -4.68 -8.97
N ARG A 82 10.83 -4.03 -9.88
CA ARG A 82 11.36 -3.56 -11.16
C ARG A 82 12.43 -2.48 -10.98
N LEU A 83 12.23 -1.52 -10.09
CA LEU A 83 13.20 -0.46 -9.80
C LEU A 83 14.49 -1.05 -9.20
N LYS A 84 14.38 -1.92 -8.19
CA LYS A 84 15.53 -2.58 -7.55
C LYS A 84 16.33 -3.43 -8.55
N LYS A 85 15.67 -4.10 -9.50
CA LYS A 85 16.35 -4.85 -10.58
C LYS A 85 17.16 -3.95 -11.53
N LYS A 86 16.74 -2.71 -11.76
CA LYS A 86 17.45 -1.76 -12.63
C LYS A 86 18.71 -1.21 -11.97
N VAL A 87 18.68 -1.00 -10.65
CA VAL A 87 19.83 -0.49 -9.87
C VAL A 87 20.90 -1.56 -9.66
N LYS A 88 20.52 -2.84 -9.58
CA LYS A 88 21.45 -3.98 -9.41
C LYS A 88 22.21 -4.38 -10.70
N LYS A 89 21.85 -3.84 -11.87
CA LYS A 89 22.52 -4.10 -13.15
C LYS A 89 23.49 -2.98 -13.48
#